data_AF-W2EP72-F1
#
_entry.id   AF-W2EP72-F1
#
_cell.length_a   1.000
_cell.length_b   1.000
_cell.length_c   1.000
_cell.angle_alpha   90.00
_cell.angle_beta   90.00
_cell.angle_gamma   90.00
#
_symmetry.space_group_name_H-M   'P 1'
#
loop_
_entity.id
_entity.type
_entity.pdbx_description
1 polymer ?
#
loop_
_entity_poly.entity_id
_entity_poly.type
_entity_poly.pdbx_seq_one_letter_code
_entity_poly.pdbx_strand_id
1 'polypeptide(L)'
;MRILRVSYRVPPEPGGKERHVECLTREQLGRGHEVTLAFRKGTAVPAGADALALRPTPLSPLLAVKSDVLAFAAEVSRTLRRLRRPDLVHLHGDHVEAAVLGPACRRLGIPLVLTVHAALSRRHTRFARRSLRGLHGYIAIGSGTARDLVRLGSDPTRIRVASSGLDLRELDRHAGPPERERGLVVADRAAYRTFRSGSTSALAAALAAVLDDEEARRRMSDLGRRAAADLGWPAVADGVEETYRRALQAAGSRR
;
A
#
# COMPACT_ATOMS: atom_id res chain seq x y z
N MET A 1 -16.86 -8.67 -1.20
CA MET A 1 -16.90 -7.18 -1.31
C MET A 1 -16.53 -6.79 -2.73
N ARG A 2 -17.15 -5.75 -3.27
CA ARG A 2 -16.77 -5.07 -4.51
C ARG A 2 -15.79 -3.95 -4.21
N ILE A 3 -14.55 -4.10 -4.66
CA ILE A 3 -13.45 -3.19 -4.38
C ILE A 3 -13.05 -2.49 -5.67
N LEU A 4 -13.15 -1.16 -5.70
CA LEU A 4 -12.45 -0.39 -6.72
C LEU A 4 -11.04 -0.08 -6.23
N ARG A 5 -10.05 -0.81 -6.73
CA ARG A 5 -8.64 -0.56 -6.44
C ARG A 5 -8.10 0.46 -7.43
N VAL A 6 -7.56 1.57 -6.93
CA VAL A 6 -7.02 2.66 -7.76
C VAL A 6 -5.52 2.72 -7.56
N SER A 7 -4.76 2.51 -8.64
CA SER A 7 -3.31 2.68 -8.66
C SER A 7 -2.89 3.29 -9.98
N TYR A 8 -2.20 4.43 -9.96
CA TYR A 8 -1.77 5.12 -11.18
C TYR A 8 -0.92 4.22 -12.10
N ARG A 9 -0.11 3.34 -11.52
CA ARG A 9 0.70 2.34 -12.23
C ARG A 9 0.41 0.94 -11.73
N VAL A 10 0.53 -0.02 -12.63
CA VAL A 10 0.53 -1.47 -12.38
C VAL A 10 1.73 -2.08 -13.14
N PRO A 11 2.12 -3.34 -12.88
CA PRO A 11 3.20 -3.97 -13.64
C PRO A 11 2.89 -3.94 -15.16
N PRO A 12 3.89 -3.95 -16.05
CA PRO A 12 5.32 -4.12 -15.80
C PRO A 12 6.06 -2.85 -15.36
N GLU A 13 5.36 -1.77 -15.00
CA GLU A 13 6.02 -0.58 -14.44
C GLU A 13 6.83 -0.97 -13.18
N PRO A 14 8.08 -0.51 -13.06
CA PRO A 14 8.96 -0.95 -11.98
C PRO A 14 8.53 -0.35 -10.63
N GLY A 15 8.52 -1.18 -9.58
CA GLY A 15 8.36 -0.73 -8.21
C GLY A 15 7.65 -1.73 -7.29
N GLY A 16 7.90 -1.57 -5.98
CA GLY A 16 7.26 -2.39 -4.95
C GLY A 16 5.76 -2.12 -4.78
N LYS A 17 5.30 -0.89 -5.07
CA LYS A 17 3.87 -0.53 -5.02
C LYS A 17 3.08 -1.30 -6.07
N GLU A 18 3.61 -1.35 -7.28
CA GLU A 18 2.97 -1.97 -8.45
C GLU A 18 2.83 -3.48 -8.22
N ARG A 19 3.89 -4.15 -7.71
CA ARG A 19 3.84 -5.55 -7.28
C ARG A 19 2.90 -5.78 -6.10
N HIS A 20 2.88 -4.86 -5.13
CA HIS A 20 1.96 -4.96 -4.00
C HIS A 20 0.50 -4.94 -4.43
N VAL A 21 0.14 -4.03 -5.32
CA VAL A 21 -1.20 -3.92 -5.90
C VAL A 21 -1.60 -5.21 -6.62
N GLU A 22 -0.69 -5.78 -7.40
CA GLU A 22 -0.91 -7.04 -8.12
C GLU A 22 -1.17 -8.20 -7.14
N CYS A 23 -0.26 -8.42 -6.18
CA CYS A 23 -0.37 -9.57 -5.28
C CYS A 23 -1.53 -9.46 -4.30
N LEU A 24 -1.80 -8.26 -3.75
CA LEU A 24 -2.97 -8.02 -2.91
C LEU A 24 -4.28 -8.25 -3.69
N THR A 25 -4.30 -7.90 -4.98
CA THR A 25 -5.46 -8.17 -5.84
C THR A 25 -5.66 -9.67 -6.02
N ARG A 26 -4.59 -10.43 -6.34
CA ARG A 26 -4.66 -11.89 -6.48
C ARG A 26 -5.16 -12.57 -5.21
N GLU A 27 -4.63 -12.18 -4.06
CA GLU A 27 -5.03 -12.73 -2.75
C GLU A 27 -6.52 -12.46 -2.47
N GLN A 28 -7.00 -11.24 -2.73
CA GLN A 28 -8.39 -10.88 -2.48
C GLN A 28 -9.37 -11.52 -3.46
N LEU A 29 -8.99 -11.70 -4.73
CA LEU A 29 -9.78 -12.49 -5.68
C LEU A 29 -9.94 -13.93 -5.18
N GLY A 30 -8.86 -14.55 -4.69
CA GLY A 30 -8.88 -15.89 -4.10
C GLY A 30 -9.80 -16.02 -2.87
N ARG A 31 -10.08 -14.91 -2.19
CA ARG A 31 -11.01 -14.81 -1.05
C ARG A 31 -12.45 -14.47 -1.44
N GLY A 32 -12.76 -14.43 -2.75
CA GLY A 32 -14.09 -14.15 -3.26
C GLY A 32 -14.46 -12.66 -3.29
N HIS A 33 -13.48 -11.75 -3.25
CA HIS A 33 -13.75 -10.34 -3.52
C HIS A 33 -13.85 -10.09 -5.03
N GLU A 34 -14.77 -9.21 -5.42
CA GLU A 34 -14.84 -8.66 -6.78
C GLU A 34 -13.92 -7.43 -6.83
N VAL A 35 -12.87 -7.46 -7.65
CA VAL A 35 -11.91 -6.35 -7.72
C VAL A 35 -11.91 -5.73 -9.12
N THR A 36 -12.21 -4.44 -9.19
CA THR A 36 -11.95 -3.64 -10.39
C THR A 36 -10.66 -2.85 -10.17
N LEU A 37 -9.66 -3.05 -11.03
CA LEU A 37 -8.37 -2.38 -10.96
C LEU A 37 -8.35 -1.19 -11.94
N ALA A 38 -8.37 0.03 -11.40
CA ALA A 38 -8.26 1.27 -12.16
C ALA A 38 -6.80 1.75 -12.21
N PHE A 39 -6.27 1.94 -13.43
CA PHE A 39 -4.88 2.31 -13.64
C PHE A 39 -4.67 3.13 -14.92
N ARG A 40 -3.50 3.77 -15.02
CA ARG A 40 -3.09 4.57 -16.19
C ARG A 40 -1.90 3.99 -16.93
N LYS A 41 -0.87 3.52 -16.23
CA LYS A 41 0.33 2.92 -16.82
C LYS A 41 0.49 1.46 -16.40
N GLY A 42 1.13 0.68 -17.28
CA GLY A 42 1.22 -0.77 -17.15
C GLY A 42 0.05 -1.48 -17.81
N THR A 43 0.07 -2.81 -17.70
CA THR A 43 -0.86 -3.70 -18.39
C THR A 43 -1.27 -4.93 -17.57
N ALA A 44 -0.54 -5.26 -16.52
CA ALA A 44 -0.78 -6.45 -15.72
C ALA A 44 -2.01 -6.27 -14.82
N VAL A 45 -3.03 -7.07 -15.10
CA VAL A 45 -4.24 -7.21 -14.28
C VAL A 45 -4.38 -8.67 -13.91
N PRO A 46 -4.44 -9.04 -12.62
CA PRO A 46 -4.61 -10.43 -12.21
C PRO A 46 -5.88 -11.05 -12.80
N ALA A 47 -5.79 -12.31 -13.24
CA ALA A 47 -6.92 -13.05 -13.78
C ALA A 47 -8.08 -13.07 -12.78
N GLY A 48 -9.28 -12.69 -13.25
CA GLY A 48 -10.49 -12.56 -12.43
C GLY A 48 -10.78 -11.14 -11.92
N ALA A 49 -9.84 -10.19 -12.03
CA ALA A 49 -10.12 -8.77 -11.80
C ALA A 49 -10.60 -8.09 -13.09
N ASP A 50 -11.53 -7.15 -12.94
CA ASP A 50 -11.93 -6.25 -14.03
C ASP A 50 -10.86 -5.18 -14.23
N ALA A 51 -10.51 -4.91 -15.49
CA ALA A 51 -9.57 -3.86 -15.85
C ALA A 51 -10.29 -2.53 -16.15
N LEU A 52 -9.89 -1.45 -15.48
CA LEU A 52 -10.28 -0.10 -15.82
C LEU A 52 -9.04 0.73 -16.22
N ALA A 53 -8.53 0.45 -17.42
CA ALA A 53 -7.40 1.19 -17.99
C ALA A 53 -7.84 2.57 -18.49
N LEU A 54 -7.48 3.63 -17.78
CA LEU A 54 -7.89 5.01 -18.09
C LEU A 54 -6.84 5.74 -18.92
N ARG A 55 -7.26 6.18 -20.11
CA ARG A 55 -6.48 6.99 -21.05
C ARG A 55 -6.83 8.48 -20.94
N PRO A 56 -5.90 9.38 -21.30
CA PRO A 56 -6.17 10.82 -21.23
C PRO A 56 -7.44 11.16 -22.02
N THR A 57 -8.30 11.96 -21.40
CA THR A 57 -9.50 12.53 -22.01
C THR A 57 -9.21 13.94 -22.53
N PRO A 58 -10.08 14.57 -23.35
CA PRO A 58 -9.90 15.95 -23.79
C PRO A 58 -9.79 16.98 -22.65
N LEU A 59 -10.31 16.67 -21.46
CA LEU A 59 -10.17 17.51 -20.26
C LEU A 59 -8.86 17.28 -19.49
N SER A 60 -8.09 16.25 -19.86
CA SER A 60 -6.88 15.84 -19.15
C SER A 60 -5.72 16.84 -19.29
N PRO A 61 -5.48 17.50 -20.46
CA PRO A 61 -4.44 18.53 -20.57
C PRO A 61 -4.56 19.65 -19.53
N LEU A 62 -5.78 20.12 -19.24
CA LEU A 62 -6.02 21.19 -18.25
C LEU A 62 -5.52 20.83 -16.84
N LEU A 63 -5.61 19.55 -16.47
CA LEU A 63 -5.15 19.03 -15.19
C LEU A 63 -3.70 18.52 -15.26
N ALA A 64 -3.31 17.94 -16.39
CA ALA A 64 -1.99 17.37 -16.64
C ALA A 64 -0.89 18.45 -16.68
N VAL A 65 -1.23 19.69 -17.08
CA VAL A 65 -0.35 20.86 -16.91
C VAL A 65 0.12 21.01 -15.46
N LYS A 66 -0.72 20.63 -14.48
CA LYS A 66 -0.34 20.58 -13.06
C LYS A 66 0.25 19.23 -12.68
N SER A 67 -0.43 18.14 -13.02
CA SER A 67 -0.02 16.75 -12.75
C SER A 67 -0.93 15.75 -13.48
N ASP A 68 -0.37 14.83 -14.28
CA ASP A 68 -1.15 13.75 -14.91
C ASP A 68 -1.82 12.82 -13.89
N VAL A 69 -1.25 12.69 -12.69
CA VAL A 69 -1.84 11.94 -11.57
C VAL A 69 -3.17 12.58 -11.12
N LEU A 70 -3.28 13.91 -11.12
CA LEU A 70 -4.53 14.61 -10.85
C LEU A 70 -5.56 14.37 -11.96
N ALA A 71 -5.13 14.38 -13.22
CA ALA A 71 -5.99 14.09 -14.36
C ALA A 71 -6.58 12.68 -14.26
N PHE A 72 -5.72 11.70 -13.96
CA PHE A 72 -6.12 10.31 -13.70
C PHE A 72 -7.14 10.21 -12.55
N ALA A 73 -6.87 10.81 -11.38
CA ALA A 73 -7.80 10.77 -10.25
C ALA A 73 -9.18 11.40 -10.59
N ALA A 74 -9.19 12.45 -11.41
CA ALA A 74 -10.42 13.07 -11.89
C ALA A 74 -11.19 12.17 -12.86
N GLU A 75 -10.50 11.47 -13.76
CA GLU A 75 -11.12 10.49 -14.65
C GLU A 75 -11.72 9.32 -13.89
N VAL A 76 -10.99 8.75 -12.91
CA VAL A 76 -11.53 7.72 -12.01
C VAL A 76 -12.80 8.24 -11.33
N SER A 77 -12.78 9.47 -10.81
CA SER A 77 -13.93 10.09 -10.15
C SER A 77 -15.14 10.26 -11.08
N ARG A 78 -14.91 10.56 -12.37
CA ARG A 78 -16.00 10.65 -13.35
C ARG A 78 -16.58 9.26 -13.65
N THR A 79 -15.72 8.28 -13.86
CA THR A 79 -16.11 6.90 -14.18
C THR A 79 -16.81 6.22 -13.01
N LEU A 80 -16.44 6.53 -11.76
CA LEU A 80 -17.07 6.01 -10.55
C LEU A 80 -18.60 6.22 -10.52
N ARG A 81 -19.12 7.26 -11.19
CA ARG A 81 -20.56 7.54 -11.32
C ARG A 81 -21.30 6.61 -12.29
N ARG A 82 -20.56 5.93 -13.17
CA ARG A 82 -21.08 5.05 -14.23
C ARG A 82 -20.84 3.58 -13.95
N LEU A 83 -19.92 3.26 -13.04
CA LEU A 83 -19.64 1.89 -12.63
C LEU A 83 -20.77 1.35 -11.75
N ARG A 84 -20.90 0.03 -11.74
CA ARG A 84 -21.58 -0.67 -10.65
C ARG A 84 -20.95 -0.22 -9.33
N ARG A 85 -21.78 0.24 -8.39
CA ARG A 85 -21.30 0.88 -7.16
C ARG A 85 -20.39 -0.07 -6.37
N PRO A 86 -19.10 0.29 -6.13
CA PRO A 86 -18.24 -0.48 -5.27
C PRO A 86 -18.65 -0.30 -3.80
N ASP A 87 -18.36 -1.30 -2.98
CA ASP A 87 -18.57 -1.21 -1.53
C ASP A 87 -17.57 -0.23 -0.92
N LEU A 88 -16.36 -0.15 -1.48
CA LEU A 88 -15.32 0.83 -1.12
C LEU A 88 -14.36 1.12 -2.28
N VAL A 89 -13.68 2.26 -2.18
CA VAL A 89 -12.52 2.61 -3.02
C VAL A 89 -11.24 2.43 -2.20
N HIS A 90 -10.27 1.71 -2.74
CA HIS A 90 -8.94 1.55 -2.15
C HIS A 90 -7.89 2.21 -3.05
N LEU A 91 -7.41 3.38 -2.63
CA LEU A 91 -6.41 4.17 -3.35
C LEU A 91 -5.00 3.80 -2.90
N HIS A 92 -4.13 3.46 -3.83
CA HIS A 92 -2.68 3.37 -3.63
C HIS A 92 -1.99 4.60 -4.25
N GLY A 93 -1.73 5.60 -3.42
CA GLY A 93 -1.24 6.92 -3.86
C GLY A 93 -0.94 7.80 -2.66
N ASP A 94 -1.19 9.10 -2.80
CA ASP A 94 -1.01 10.05 -1.70
C ASP A 94 -2.15 11.08 -1.58
N HIS A 95 -1.87 12.17 -0.87
CA HIS A 95 -2.80 13.26 -0.63
C HIS A 95 -3.24 14.00 -1.91
N VAL A 96 -2.50 13.91 -3.01
CA VAL A 96 -2.81 14.53 -4.31
C VAL A 96 -3.99 13.82 -4.97
N GLU A 97 -3.94 12.50 -5.14
CA GLU A 97 -5.08 11.73 -5.66
C GLU A 97 -6.27 11.78 -4.69
N ALA A 98 -6.00 11.69 -3.38
CA ALA A 98 -7.03 11.76 -2.36
C ALA A 98 -7.79 13.11 -2.37
N ALA A 99 -7.14 14.21 -2.76
CA ALA A 99 -7.78 15.52 -2.88
C ALA A 99 -8.93 15.55 -3.90
N VAL A 100 -8.84 14.70 -4.93
CA VAL A 100 -9.81 14.61 -6.01
C VAL A 100 -10.82 13.49 -5.76
N LEU A 101 -10.33 12.30 -5.40
CA LEU A 101 -11.17 11.13 -5.14
C LEU A 101 -12.00 11.26 -3.87
N GLY A 102 -11.47 11.90 -2.82
CA GLY A 102 -12.14 12.06 -1.54
C GLY A 102 -13.51 12.75 -1.65
N PRO A 103 -13.61 13.96 -2.24
CA PRO A 103 -14.89 14.62 -2.48
C PRO A 103 -15.85 13.81 -3.36
N ALA A 104 -15.35 13.11 -4.39
CA ALA A 104 -16.19 12.27 -5.25
C ALA A 104 -16.78 11.09 -4.49
N CYS A 105 -15.95 10.36 -3.74
CA CYS A 105 -16.38 9.24 -2.90
C CYS A 105 -17.38 9.71 -1.83
N ARG A 106 -17.14 10.86 -1.18
CA ARG A 106 -18.06 11.44 -0.20
C ARG A 106 -19.43 11.75 -0.80
N ARG A 107 -19.49 12.38 -1.97
CA ARG A 107 -20.76 12.69 -2.66
C ARG A 107 -21.55 11.43 -3.02
N LEU A 108 -20.86 10.33 -3.34
CA LEU A 108 -21.48 9.06 -3.68
C LEU A 108 -21.76 8.18 -2.44
N GLY A 109 -21.36 8.62 -1.25
CA GLY A 109 -21.44 7.84 -0.01
C GLY A 109 -20.66 6.53 -0.09
N ILE A 110 -19.48 6.54 -0.72
CA ILE A 110 -18.57 5.40 -0.85
C ILE A 110 -17.37 5.63 0.08
N PRO A 111 -17.02 4.68 0.96
CA PRO A 111 -15.81 4.77 1.78
C PRO A 111 -14.55 4.79 0.92
N LEU A 112 -13.57 5.60 1.34
CA LEU A 112 -12.25 5.68 0.71
C LEU A 112 -11.18 5.31 1.73
N VAL A 113 -10.40 4.28 1.39
CA VAL A 113 -9.22 3.83 2.12
C VAL A 113 -7.96 4.19 1.30
N LEU A 114 -6.95 4.73 1.96
CA LEU A 114 -5.69 5.15 1.33
C LEU A 114 -4.52 4.29 1.83
N THR A 115 -3.79 3.64 0.92
CA THR A 115 -2.46 3.10 1.21
C THR A 115 -1.39 4.05 0.72
N VAL A 116 -0.50 4.46 1.62
CA VAL A 116 0.65 5.31 1.32
C VAL A 116 1.93 4.46 1.34
N HIS A 117 2.62 4.42 0.21
CA HIS A 117 3.78 3.54 -0.04
C HIS A 117 5.15 4.18 0.23
N ALA A 118 5.20 5.51 0.35
CA ALA A 118 6.43 6.26 0.55
C ALA A 118 6.18 7.44 1.50
N ALA A 119 7.26 8.10 1.92
CA ALA A 119 7.17 9.30 2.74
C ALA A 119 6.29 10.35 2.06
N LEU A 120 5.41 11.01 2.84
CA LEU A 120 4.57 12.06 2.31
C LEU A 120 5.38 13.35 2.16
N SER A 121 5.15 14.06 1.05
CA SER A 121 5.78 15.36 0.82
C SER A 121 5.47 16.31 1.97
N ARG A 122 6.50 17.03 2.44
CA ARG A 122 6.36 18.09 3.44
C ARG A 122 5.99 19.45 2.84
N ARG A 123 5.87 19.53 1.51
CA ARG A 123 5.44 20.75 0.82
C ARG A 123 3.92 20.84 0.86
N HIS A 124 3.38 22.06 0.86
CA HIS A 124 1.94 22.32 0.84
C HIS A 124 1.14 21.60 1.95
N THR A 125 1.70 21.53 3.16
CA THR A 125 1.12 20.80 4.30
C THR A 125 -0.35 21.09 4.56
N ARG A 126 -0.79 22.36 4.43
CA ARG A 126 -2.21 22.73 4.61
C ARG A 126 -3.12 22.01 3.61
N PHE A 127 -2.70 21.90 2.36
CA PHE A 127 -3.41 21.16 1.32
C PHE A 127 -3.45 19.67 1.65
N ALA A 128 -2.31 19.07 1.98
CA ALA A 128 -2.23 17.67 2.36
C ALA A 128 -3.16 17.33 3.55
N ARG A 129 -3.16 18.15 4.61
CA ARG A 129 -4.06 18.01 5.75
C ARG A 129 -5.53 18.00 5.33
N ARG A 130 -5.93 18.92 4.44
CA ARG A 130 -7.31 19.03 3.97
C ARG A 130 -7.72 17.82 3.13
N SER A 131 -6.85 17.36 2.24
CA SER A 131 -7.12 16.22 1.34
C SER A 131 -7.20 14.89 2.07
N LEU A 132 -6.39 14.72 3.12
CA LEU A 132 -6.42 13.52 3.96
C LEU A 132 -7.58 13.53 4.96
N ARG A 133 -8.13 14.69 5.31
CA ARG A 133 -9.18 14.78 6.33
C ARG A 133 -10.45 14.07 5.90
N GLY A 134 -10.91 13.16 6.76
CA GLY A 134 -12.21 12.50 6.62
C GLY A 134 -12.23 11.33 5.66
N LEU A 135 -11.06 10.76 5.31
CA LEU A 135 -11.00 9.41 4.76
C LEU A 135 -11.43 8.38 5.82
N HIS A 136 -11.83 7.20 5.37
CA HIS A 136 -12.43 6.18 6.23
C HIS A 136 -11.40 5.19 6.78
N GLY A 137 -10.21 5.11 6.18
CA GLY A 137 -9.08 4.33 6.70
C GLY A 137 -7.78 4.69 5.99
N TYR A 138 -6.65 4.46 6.67
CA TYR A 138 -5.32 4.67 6.14
C TYR A 138 -4.45 3.45 6.41
N ILE A 139 -3.65 3.06 5.43
CA ILE A 139 -2.66 1.99 5.54
C ILE A 139 -1.29 2.61 5.26
N ALA A 140 -0.48 2.69 6.30
CA ALA A 140 0.86 3.23 6.25
C ALA A 140 1.86 2.08 6.07
N ILE A 141 2.59 2.09 4.95
CA ILE A 141 3.71 1.16 4.77
C ILE A 141 4.87 1.65 5.65
N GLY A 142 5.02 1.03 6.81
CA GLY A 142 6.01 1.39 7.83
C GLY A 142 5.61 2.52 8.79
N SER A 143 6.31 2.57 9.93
CA SER A 143 6.04 3.52 11.03
C SER A 143 6.41 4.97 10.69
N GLY A 144 7.36 5.20 9.78
CA GLY A 144 7.67 6.54 9.26
C GLY A 144 6.46 7.17 8.59
N THR A 145 5.83 6.44 7.67
CA THR A 145 4.62 6.86 6.94
C THR A 145 3.44 7.09 7.89
N ALA A 146 3.29 6.26 8.93
CA ALA A 146 2.24 6.44 9.93
C ALA A 146 2.42 7.76 10.71
N ARG A 147 3.66 8.06 11.12
CA ARG A 147 3.99 9.35 11.75
C ARG A 147 3.70 10.53 10.82
N ASP A 148 3.94 10.40 9.52
CA ASP A 148 3.59 11.44 8.55
C ASP A 148 2.08 11.71 8.52
N LEU A 149 1.27 10.65 8.45
CA LEU A 149 -0.20 10.75 8.46
C LEU A 149 -0.74 11.41 9.73
N VAL A 150 -0.21 11.05 10.90
CA VAL A 150 -0.58 11.66 12.19
C VAL A 150 -0.19 13.15 12.22
N ARG A 151 1.02 13.51 11.77
CA ARG A 151 1.45 14.92 11.68
C ARG A 151 0.60 15.76 10.73
N LEU A 152 0.03 15.11 9.72
CA LEU A 152 -0.94 15.69 8.79
C LEU A 152 -2.39 15.64 9.32
N GLY A 153 -2.60 15.29 10.58
CA GLY A 153 -3.90 15.35 11.26
C GLY A 153 -4.86 14.23 10.87
N SER A 154 -4.35 13.11 10.35
CA SER A 154 -5.14 11.89 10.19
C SER A 154 -5.37 11.26 11.56
N ASP A 155 -6.58 10.78 11.81
CA ASP A 155 -6.98 10.14 13.06
C ASP A 155 -6.16 8.87 13.30
N PRO A 156 -5.35 8.78 14.37
CA PRO A 156 -4.50 7.62 14.65
C PRO A 156 -5.27 6.30 14.75
N THR A 157 -6.52 6.34 15.20
CA THR A 157 -7.37 5.13 15.34
C THR A 157 -7.76 4.52 14.00
N ARG A 158 -7.63 5.30 12.91
CA ARG A 158 -7.91 4.88 11.53
C ARG A 158 -6.66 4.51 10.74
N ILE A 159 -5.47 4.61 11.34
CA ILE A 159 -4.20 4.31 10.69
C ILE A 159 -3.77 2.89 11.08
N ARG A 160 -3.62 2.04 10.06
CA ARG A 160 -2.94 0.75 10.19
C ARG A 160 -1.52 0.86 9.69
N VAL A 161 -0.55 0.43 10.51
CA VAL A 161 0.81 0.17 10.02
C VAL A 161 0.85 -1.21 9.38
N ALA A 162 1.38 -1.31 8.17
CA ALA A 162 1.50 -2.55 7.43
C ALA A 162 2.88 -2.68 6.77
N SER A 163 3.22 -3.90 6.36
CA SER A 163 4.32 -4.20 5.45
C SER A 163 3.84 -4.10 3.99
N SER A 164 4.78 -3.95 3.05
CA SER A 164 4.52 -4.09 1.62
C SER A 164 4.15 -5.51 1.20
N GLY A 165 4.37 -6.51 2.07
CA GLY A 165 4.14 -7.92 1.78
C GLY A 165 5.29 -8.57 1.03
N LEU A 166 5.47 -9.87 1.24
CA LEU A 166 6.49 -10.72 0.62
C LEU A 166 5.82 -11.94 -0.01
N ASP A 167 6.26 -12.34 -1.20
CA ASP A 167 5.92 -13.66 -1.72
C ASP A 167 6.83 -14.70 -1.07
N LEU A 168 6.33 -15.29 0.03
CA LEU A 168 7.10 -16.26 0.81
C LEU A 168 7.46 -17.50 -0.03
N ARG A 169 6.69 -17.87 -1.05
CA ARG A 169 7.05 -19.00 -1.92
C ARG A 169 8.31 -18.72 -2.73
N GLU A 170 8.56 -17.46 -3.08
CA GLU A 170 9.81 -17.08 -3.71
C GLU A 170 10.99 -17.13 -2.73
N LEU A 171 10.74 -16.87 -1.44
CA LEU A 171 11.74 -16.95 -0.37
C LEU A 171 11.99 -18.39 0.08
N ASP A 172 10.96 -19.24 0.11
CA ASP A 172 11.00 -20.64 0.52
C ASP A 172 11.73 -21.51 -0.50
N ARG A 173 11.76 -21.10 -1.79
CA ARG A 173 12.72 -21.62 -2.78
C ARG A 173 14.18 -21.49 -2.29
N HIS A 174 14.42 -20.70 -1.25
CA HIS A 174 15.71 -20.45 -0.62
C HIS A 174 15.73 -20.70 0.91
N ALA A 175 14.68 -21.26 1.55
CA ALA A 175 14.57 -21.36 3.02
C ALA A 175 13.94 -22.67 3.56
N GLY A 176 14.39 -23.12 4.76
CA GLY A 176 13.86 -24.27 5.53
C GLY A 176 12.79 -23.91 6.59
N PRO A 177 12.24 -24.89 7.36
CA PRO A 177 10.94 -24.75 8.03
C PRO A 177 10.94 -23.85 9.29
N PRO A 178 9.90 -23.00 9.51
CA PRO A 178 9.84 -22.08 10.66
C PRO A 178 8.73 -22.37 11.71
N GLU A 179 8.98 -22.01 12.98
CA GLU A 179 7.99 -21.85 14.08
C GLU A 179 7.75 -20.36 14.41
N ARG A 180 6.55 -20.00 14.91
CA ARG A 180 5.93 -18.65 14.78
C ARG A 180 5.79 -17.85 16.10
N GLU A 181 5.96 -16.52 16.03
CA GLU A 181 5.50 -15.53 17.03
C GLU A 181 5.29 -14.14 16.36
N ARG A 182 4.36 -13.27 16.87
CA ARG A 182 3.82 -12.09 16.15
C ARG A 182 4.43 -10.72 16.52
N GLY A 183 4.74 -9.90 15.50
CA GLY A 183 4.70 -8.43 15.57
C GLY A 183 6.02 -7.67 15.32
N LEU A 184 5.97 -6.70 14.38
CA LEU A 184 7.05 -5.88 13.76
C LEU A 184 7.86 -6.62 12.65
N VAL A 185 7.98 -5.97 11.48
CA VAL A 185 8.42 -6.56 10.20
C VAL A 185 9.76 -7.31 10.28
N VAL A 186 10.71 -6.77 11.04
CA VAL A 186 11.79 -7.53 11.68
C VAL A 186 12.06 -6.78 12.99
N ALA A 187 11.35 -7.14 14.05
CA ALA A 187 11.48 -6.47 15.35
C ALA A 187 12.86 -6.69 15.98
N ASP A 188 13.37 -7.90 15.79
CA ASP A 188 14.60 -8.35 16.41
C ASP A 188 15.81 -7.73 15.72
N ARG A 189 16.53 -6.87 16.44
CA ARG A 189 17.77 -6.25 15.96
C ARG A 189 18.87 -7.28 15.73
N ALA A 190 18.79 -8.46 16.31
CA ALA A 190 19.71 -9.56 16.06
C ALA A 190 19.48 -10.22 14.69
N ALA A 191 18.29 -10.03 14.08
CA ALA A 191 17.93 -10.58 12.78
C ALA A 191 18.45 -9.77 11.57
N TYR A 192 19.13 -8.64 11.81
CA TYR A 192 19.74 -7.83 10.74
C TYR A 192 20.97 -7.07 11.21
N ARG A 193 21.68 -6.45 10.27
CA ARG A 193 22.72 -5.45 10.52
C ARG A 193 22.40 -4.18 9.76
N THR A 194 22.70 -3.03 10.36
CA THR A 194 22.57 -1.71 9.71
C THR A 194 23.92 -1.04 9.61
N PHE A 195 24.11 -0.29 8.54
CA PHE A 195 25.28 0.56 8.34
C PHE A 195 24.81 1.96 7.91
N ARG A 196 25.72 2.93 7.97
CA ARG A 196 25.41 4.31 7.54
C ARG A 196 25.34 4.37 6.02
N SER A 197 24.21 4.85 5.49
CA SER A 197 24.05 5.10 4.05
C SER A 197 25.16 6.01 3.52
N GLY A 198 25.73 5.65 2.36
CA GLY A 198 26.83 6.36 1.71
C GLY A 198 28.23 6.09 2.27
N SER A 199 28.38 5.21 3.28
CA SER A 199 29.69 4.83 3.81
C SER A 199 30.09 3.43 3.35
N THR A 200 31.02 3.36 2.39
CA THR A 200 31.57 2.09 1.89
C THR A 200 32.32 1.32 2.97
N SER A 201 33.06 2.02 3.84
CA SER A 201 33.80 1.39 4.95
C SER A 201 32.86 0.76 5.99
N ALA A 202 31.77 1.45 6.35
CA ALA A 202 30.78 0.89 7.27
C ALA A 202 30.04 -0.31 6.67
N LEU A 203 29.78 -0.29 5.36
CA LEU A 203 29.22 -1.44 4.65
C LEU A 203 30.18 -2.63 4.66
N ALA A 204 31.45 -2.41 4.31
CA ALA A 204 32.46 -3.46 4.30
C ALA A 204 32.64 -4.09 5.69
N ALA A 205 32.71 -3.27 6.75
CA ALA A 205 32.79 -3.74 8.13
C ALA A 205 31.57 -4.56 8.55
N ALA A 206 30.35 -4.11 8.18
CA ALA A 206 29.13 -4.86 8.48
C ALA A 206 29.06 -6.20 7.73
N LEU A 207 29.56 -6.25 6.49
CA LEU A 207 29.65 -7.49 5.71
C LEU A 207 30.68 -8.45 6.31
N ALA A 208 31.90 -7.99 6.60
CA ALA A 208 32.93 -8.79 7.26
C ALA A 208 32.43 -9.39 8.58
N ALA A 209 31.81 -8.58 9.44
CA ALA A 209 31.23 -9.07 10.70
C ALA A 209 30.16 -10.17 10.54
N VAL A 210 29.49 -10.25 9.38
CA VAL A 210 28.51 -11.32 9.07
C VAL A 210 29.20 -12.52 8.40
N LEU A 211 30.23 -12.30 7.60
CA LEU A 211 30.93 -13.36 6.87
C LEU A 211 31.91 -14.12 7.77
N ASP A 212 32.57 -13.43 8.69
CA ASP A 212 33.61 -13.98 9.55
C ASP A 212 33.06 -14.79 10.74
N ASP A 213 31.79 -14.60 11.11
CA ASP A 213 31.12 -15.33 12.19
C ASP A 213 29.95 -16.17 11.64
N GLU A 214 30.23 -17.43 11.35
CA GLU A 214 29.23 -18.37 10.82
C GLU A 214 28.07 -18.62 11.80
N GLU A 215 28.35 -18.74 13.09
CA GLU A 215 27.34 -19.07 14.08
C GLU A 215 26.37 -17.89 14.25
N ALA A 216 26.88 -16.66 14.35
CA ALA A 216 26.06 -15.45 14.37
C ALA A 216 25.27 -15.27 13.07
N ARG A 217 25.86 -15.59 11.91
CA ARG A 217 25.17 -15.54 10.62
C ARG A 217 24.01 -16.52 10.54
N ARG A 218 24.18 -17.76 11.04
CA ARG A 218 23.11 -18.78 11.10
C ARG A 218 21.98 -18.30 12.01
N ARG A 219 22.30 -17.85 13.23
CA ARG A 219 21.32 -17.28 14.18
C ARG A 219 20.54 -16.11 13.56
N MET A 220 21.25 -15.16 12.95
CA MET A 220 20.64 -14.01 12.27
C MET A 220 19.71 -14.44 11.13
N SER A 221 20.09 -15.47 10.36
CA SER A 221 19.27 -16.02 9.28
C SER A 221 17.98 -16.67 9.78
N ASP A 222 18.04 -17.42 10.88
CA ASP A 222 16.87 -18.04 11.49
C ASP A 222 15.90 -16.99 12.03
N LEU A 223 16.42 -15.95 12.69
CA LEU A 223 15.62 -14.83 13.17
C LEU A 223 15.01 -14.05 12.01
N GLY A 224 15.75 -13.84 10.91
CA GLY A 224 15.25 -13.20 9.70
C GLY A 224 14.11 -13.99 9.03
N ARG A 225 14.24 -15.32 8.95
CA ARG A 225 13.17 -16.21 8.44
C ARG A 225 11.92 -16.13 9.30
N ARG A 226 12.07 -16.20 10.63
CA ARG A 226 10.96 -16.05 11.59
C ARG A 226 10.24 -14.71 11.40
N ALA A 227 11.00 -13.63 11.27
CA ALA A 227 10.44 -12.30 11.05
C ALA A 227 9.70 -12.17 9.70
N ALA A 228 10.20 -12.81 8.64
CA ALA A 228 9.59 -12.77 7.32
C ALA A 228 8.28 -13.54 7.22
N ALA A 229 8.07 -14.57 8.05
CA ALA A 229 6.90 -15.46 7.98
C ALA A 229 5.55 -14.72 8.08
N ASP A 230 5.50 -13.64 8.85
CA ASP A 230 4.28 -12.83 9.04
C ASP A 230 4.07 -11.76 7.94
N LEU A 231 4.97 -11.70 6.96
CA LEU A 231 4.92 -10.74 5.86
C LEU A 231 4.24 -11.32 4.62
N GLY A 232 3.77 -12.56 4.69
CA GLY A 232 3.07 -13.21 3.59
C GLY A 232 1.75 -12.54 3.22
N TRP A 233 1.33 -12.76 1.97
CA TRP A 233 0.10 -12.19 1.42
C TRP A 233 -1.17 -12.47 2.23
N PRO A 234 -1.37 -13.67 2.82
CA PRO A 234 -2.56 -13.89 3.65
C PRO A 234 -2.65 -12.92 4.84
N ALA A 235 -1.56 -12.74 5.59
CA ALA A 235 -1.53 -11.82 6.73
C ALA A 235 -1.67 -10.35 6.32
N VAL A 236 -1.08 -9.97 5.18
CA VAL A 236 -1.24 -8.62 4.61
C VAL A 236 -2.69 -8.36 4.21
N ALA A 237 -3.32 -9.29 3.50
CA ALA A 237 -4.72 -9.17 3.08
C ALA A 237 -5.67 -9.12 4.27
N ASP A 238 -5.48 -9.95 5.30
CA ASP A 238 -6.27 -9.89 6.54
C ASP A 238 -6.23 -8.50 7.17
N GLY A 239 -5.03 -7.91 7.25
CA GLY A 239 -4.85 -6.57 7.80
C GLY A 239 -5.52 -5.47 6.98
N VAL A 240 -5.45 -5.58 5.65
CA VAL A 240 -6.11 -4.67 4.72
C VAL A 240 -7.63 -4.80 4.84
N GLU A 241 -8.17 -6.01 4.89
CA GLU A 241 -9.60 -6.29 4.99
C GLU A 241 -10.19 -5.89 6.34
N GLU A 242 -9.44 -6.00 7.43
CA GLU A 242 -9.80 -5.39 8.73
C GLU A 242 -9.98 -3.88 8.60
N THR A 243 -9.08 -3.21 7.87
CA THR A 243 -9.19 -1.77 7.60
C THR A 243 -10.44 -1.47 6.76
N TYR A 244 -10.79 -2.32 5.80
CA TYR A 244 -12.01 -2.19 5.01
C TYR A 244 -13.26 -2.32 5.86
N ARG A 245 -13.34 -3.34 6.72
CA ARG A 245 -14.49 -3.56 7.61
C ARG A 245 -14.73 -2.35 8.53
N ARG A 246 -13.66 -1.81 9.13
CA ARG A 246 -13.73 -0.58 9.94
C ARG A 246 -14.20 0.62 9.12
N ALA A 247 -13.68 0.78 7.91
CA ALA A 247 -14.07 1.88 7.02
C ALA A 247 -15.55 1.81 6.63
N LEU A 248 -16.07 0.62 6.35
CA LEU A 248 -17.48 0.36 6.05
C LEU A 248 -18.38 0.66 7.26
N GLN A 249 -18.00 0.18 8.46
CA GLN A 249 -18.73 0.45 9.71
C GLN A 249 -18.80 1.95 10.02
N ALA A 250 -17.66 2.66 9.88
CA ALA A 250 -17.59 4.10 10.11
C ALA A 250 -18.42 4.92 9.09
N ALA A 251 -18.60 4.41 7.86
CA ALA A 251 -19.43 5.05 6.86
C ALA A 251 -20.94 4.75 7.07
N GLY A 252 -21.28 3.56 7.55
CA GLY A 252 -22.64 3.19 7.91
C GLY A 252 -23.17 3.98 9.11
N SER A 253 -22.32 4.23 10.11
CA SER A 253 -22.68 4.97 11.34
C SER A 253 -22.88 6.49 11.12
N ARG A 254 -22.62 6.99 9.91
CA ARG A 254 -22.75 8.42 9.53
C ARG A 254 -24.00 8.71 8.70
N ARG A 255 -24.80 7.69 8.39
CA ARG A 255 -26.11 7.82 7.74
C ARG A 255 -27.20 7.90 8.79
#